data_AF-X1R5E6-F1
#
_entry.id   AF-X1R5E6-F1
#
_cell.length_a   1.000
_cell.length_b   1.000
_cell.length_c   1.000
_cell.angle_alpha   90.00
_cell.angle_beta   90.00
_cell.angle_gamma   90.00
#
_symmetry.space_group_name_H-M   'P 1'
#
loop_
_entity.id
_entity.type
_entity.pdbx_description
1 polymer ?
#
loop_
_entity_poly.entity_id
_entity_poly.type
_entity_poly.pdbx_seq_one_letter_code
_entity_poly.pdbx_strand_id
1 'polypeptide(L)' 'MTYIDISERKKAKEELRESEEKYRFLFEKSPSSMLLINASGKVVDCNPALEKLIEYDRTELI' A
#
# COMPACT_ATOMS: atom_id res chain seq x y z
N MET A 1 -26.55 -2.31 -32.00
CA MET A 1 -25.22 -2.48 -31.41
C MET A 1 -25.18 -1.61 -30.17
N THR A 2 -25.24 -2.20 -28.97
CA THR A 2 -25.32 -1.44 -27.71
C THR A 2 -23.91 -1.10 -27.25
N TYR A 3 -23.57 0.19 -27.17
CA TYR A 3 -22.28 0.66 -26.70
C TYR A 3 -22.38 0.89 -25.18
N ILE A 4 -21.62 0.12 -24.39
CA ILE A 4 -21.54 0.30 -22.94
C ILE A 4 -20.46 1.36 -22.68
N ASP A 5 -20.85 2.50 -22.12
CA ASP A 5 -19.88 3.49 -21.66
C ASP A 5 -19.09 2.94 -20.47
N ILE A 6 -17.78 2.81 -20.65
CA ILE A 6 -16.83 2.33 -19.65
C ILE A 6 -15.90 3.44 -19.15
N SER A 7 -16.15 4.70 -19.53
CA SER A 7 -15.27 5.83 -19.23
C SER A 7 -15.17 6.05 -17.72
N GLU A 8 -16.28 5.98 -16.99
CA GLU A 8 -16.28 6.11 -15.53
C GLU A 8 -15.49 4.98 -14.85
N ARG A 9 -15.70 3.73 -15.29
CA ARG A 9 -14.97 2.58 -14.74
C ARG A 9 -13.47 2.69 -14.97
N LYS A 10 -13.06 3.18 -16.14
CA LYS A 10 -11.64 3.41 -16.47
C LYS A 10 -11.04 4.50 -15.59
N LYS A 11 -11.74 5.61 -15.40
CA LYS A 11 -11.29 6.73 -14.56
C LYS A 11 -11.13 6.31 -13.10
N ALA A 12 -12.12 5.63 -12.52
CA ALA A 12 -12.04 5.13 -11.15
C ALA A 12 -10.90 4.14 -10.93
N LYS A 13 -10.60 3.29 -11.93
CA LYS A 13 -9.46 2.36 -11.86
C LYS A 13 -8.12 3.09 -11.91
N GLU A 14 -8.02 4.14 -12.70
CA GLU A 14 -6.80 4.93 -12.80
C GLU A 14 -6.54 5.74 -11.53
N GLU A 15 -7.56 6.39 -10.99
CA GLU A 15 -7.47 7.12 -9.72
C GLU A 15 -7.06 6.19 -8.57
N LEU A 16 -7.60 4.96 -8.53
CA LEU A 16 -7.19 3.95 -7.56
C LEU A 16 -5.71 3.58 -7.73
N ARG A 17 -5.26 3.33 -8.97
CA ARG A 17 -3.87 3.00 -9.28
C ARG A 17 -2.91 4.10 -8.86
N GLU A 18 -3.22 5.36 -9.20
CA GLU A 18 -2.40 6.52 -8.82
C GLU A 18 -2.33 6.67 -7.30
N SER A 19 -3.44 6.44 -6.60
CA SER A 19 -3.47 6.47 -5.13
C SER A 19 -2.60 5.38 -4.52
N GLU A 20 -2.69 4.15 -5.03
CA GLU A 20 -1.88 3.01 -4.58
C GLU A 20 -0.39 3.23 -4.82
N GLU A 21 -0.01 3.74 -5.99
CA GLU A 21 1.38 4.06 -6.33
C GLU A 21 1.94 5.16 -5.43
N LYS A 22 1.16 6.22 -5.19
CA LYS A 22 1.54 7.30 -4.28
C LYS A 22 1.68 6.80 -2.84
N TYR A 23 0.73 6.00 -2.36
CA TYR A 23 0.81 5.37 -1.05
C TYR A 23 2.09 4.53 -0.94
N ARG A 24 2.34 3.66 -1.91
CA ARG A 24 3.51 2.78 -1.92
C ARG A 24 4.82 3.55 -1.92
N PHE A 25 4.90 4.60 -2.73
CA PHE A 25 6.08 5.46 -2.75
C PHE A 25 6.32 6.11 -1.38
N LEU A 26 5.30 6.70 -0.77
CA LEU A 26 5.43 7.35 0.53
C LEU A 26 5.76 6.36 1.64
N PHE A 27 5.11 5.19 1.66
CA PHE A 27 5.33 4.16 2.66
C PHE A 27 6.75 3.59 2.57
N GLU A 28 7.16 3.13 1.38
CA GLU A 28 8.47 2.48 1.13
C GLU A 28 9.65 3.44 1.24
N LYS A 29 9.46 4.73 0.90
CA LYS A 29 10.53 5.75 0.96
C LYS A 29 10.53 6.59 2.23
N SER A 30 9.53 6.42 3.10
CA SER A 30 9.49 7.15 4.37
C SER A 30 10.71 6.80 5.23
N PRO A 31 11.42 7.80 5.78
CA PRO A 31 12.51 7.56 6.73
C PRO A 31 11.99 7.17 8.13
N SER A 32 10.70 7.36 8.40
CA SER A 32 10.09 6.95 9.66
C SER A 32 9.70 5.48 9.61
N SER A 33 9.99 4.74 10.68
CA SER A 33 9.54 3.35 10.81
C SER A 33 8.01 3.30 10.87
N MET A 34 7.40 2.55 9.95
CA MET A 34 5.96 2.44 9.80
C MET A 34 5.54 0.97 9.84
N LEU A 35 4.47 0.69 10.59
CA LEU A 35 3.82 -0.60 10.71
C LEU A 35 2.35 -0.45 10.32
N LEU A 36 1.88 -1.33 9.45
CA LEU A 36 0.48 -1.42 9.07
C LEU A 36 -0.16 -2.58 9.82
N ILE A 37 -1.23 -2.31 10.54
CA ILE A 37 -2.01 -3.31 11.27
C ILE A 37 -3.46 -3.34 10.77
N ASN A 38 -4.08 -4.50 10.81
CA ASN A 38 -5.52 -4.62 10.55
C ASN A 38 -6.35 -4.28 11.80
N ALA A 39 -7.67 -4.26 11.62
CA ALA A 39 -8.61 -3.98 12.72
C ALA A 39 -8.54 -5.00 13.88
N SER A 40 -8.01 -6.20 13.63
CA SER A 40 -7.79 -7.23 14.65
C SER A 40 -6.44 -7.07 15.36
N GLY A 41 -5.65 -6.04 15.03
CA GLY A 41 -4.33 -5.78 15.61
C GLY A 41 -3.21 -6.64 15.03
N LYS A 42 -3.45 -7.44 13.98
CA LYS A 42 -2.41 -8.22 13.31
C LYS A 42 -1.63 -7.32 12.34
N VAL A 43 -0.31 -7.46 12.34
CA VAL A 43 0.56 -6.84 11.34
C VAL A 43 0.21 -7.36 9.95
N VAL A 44 -0.02 -6.40 9.05
CA VAL A 44 -0.28 -6.65 7.63
C VAL A 44 0.97 -6.32 6.82
N ASP A 45 1.71 -5.29 7.23
CA ASP A 45 2.90 -4.86 6.52
C ASP A 45 3.81 -3.97 7.36
N CYS A 46 5.05 -3.77 6.91
CA CYS A 46 5.96 -2.75 7.43
C CYS A 46 6.83 -2.16 6.33
N ASN A 47 7.33 -0.94 6.55
CA ASN A 47 8.24 -0.30 5.60
C ASN A 47 9.71 -0.67 5.86
N PRO A 48 10.62 -0.46 4.88
CA PRO A 48 12.04 -0.79 5.04
C PRO A 48 12.75 -0.03 6.18
N ALA A 49 12.21 1.12 6.60
CA ALA A 49 12.75 1.85 7.76
C ALA A 49 12.45 1.14 9.08
N LEU A 50 11.35 0.38 9.18
CA LEU A 50 11.08 -0.48 10.33
C LEU A 50 12.00 -1.71 10.33
N GLU A 51 12.14 -2.40 9.20
CA GLU A 51 13.03 -3.57 9.07
C GLU A 51 14.45 -3.26 9.53
N LYS A 52 14.98 -2.10 9.12
CA LYS A 52 16.31 -1.63 9.55
C LYS A 52 16.41 -1.29 11.03
N LEU A 53 15.30 -0.87 11.66
CA LEU A 53 15.28 -0.50 13.08
C LEU A 53 15.25 -1.72 13.98
N ILE A 54 14.46 -2.72 13.61
CA ILE A 54 14.22 -3.90 14.46
C ILE A 54 15.11 -5.08 14.09
N GLU A 55 15.83 -5.02 12.96
CA GLU A 55 16.69 -6.09 12.41
C GLU A 55 15.95 -7.41 12.10
N TYR A 56 14.63 -7.34 11.91
CA TYR A 56 13.80 -8.45 11.43
C TYR A 56 13.23 -8.10 10.04
N ASP A 57 13.11 -9.11 9.19
CA ASP A 57 12.52 -8.96 7.86
C ASP A 57 10.99 -8.85 7.96
N ARG A 58 10.34 -8.09 7.06
CA ARG A 58 8.87 -7.98 7.05
C ARG A 58 8.17 -9.34 7.03
N THR A 59 8.77 -10.35 6.41
CA THR A 59 8.20 -11.70 6.32
C THR A 59 8.13 -12.41 7.66
N GLU A 60 8.92 -12.00 8.64
CA GLU A 60 8.90 -12.55 10.00
C GLU A 60 7.89 -11.85 10.91
N LEU A 61 7.38 -10.68 10.50
CA LEU A 61 6.40 -9.89 11.27
C LEU A 61 4.94 -10.19 10.90
N ILE A 62 4.69 -10.79 9.73
CA ILE A 62 3.35 -10.98 9.13
C ILE A 62 2.79 -12.38 9.41
#